data_AF-A0A5N6U6K1-F1
#
_entry.id   AF-A0A5N6U6K1-F1
#
_cell.length_a   1.000
_cell.length_b   1.000
_cell.length_c   1.000
_cell.angle_alpha   90.00
_cell.angle_beta   90.00
_cell.angle_gamma   90.00
#
_symmetry.space_group_name_H-M   'P 1'
#
loop_
_entity.id
_entity.type
_entity.pdbx_description
1 polymer ?
#
loop_
_entity_poly.entity_id
_entity_poly.type
_entity_poly.pdbx_seq_one_letter_code
_entity_poly.pdbx_strand_id
1 'polypeptide(L)'
;MPNPLSIPSGAACLLGISLPLLVISEHRSRSHIGTGIFKMLSSTAFLIIPVLSSTKPSPYHSLISTGLTFSLIGDFCLIPSRSDFYHSKTRTTAPKPRTPSLSFHLGILAFAAAHISYIAALLHDSRETLWSMFIIAIVTMLAIAKWLGVVYPPSHASARGNVLDLCIPEQMKPLVSMYAFIIGVMFAAAVSTAPLEFVTPWPYQRTLGAGMFVASDLFVAKDAFGRSCIPQARGWFRIAMGYGLYFWGQAVIAGTICGQYTD
;
A
#
# COMPACT_ATOMS: atom_id res chain seq x y z
N MET A 1 -14.33 20.73 -12.38
CA MET A 1 -15.20 19.59 -12.04
C MET A 1 -15.01 19.30 -10.56
N PRO A 2 -16.08 19.13 -9.75
CA PRO A 2 -15.93 18.70 -8.37
C PRO A 2 -15.19 17.36 -8.36
N ASN A 3 -14.22 17.21 -7.46
CA ASN A 3 -13.46 15.98 -7.32
C ASN A 3 -14.44 14.86 -6.89
N PRO A 4 -14.60 13.77 -7.68
CA PRO A 4 -15.50 12.67 -7.29
C PRO A 4 -14.99 11.91 -6.06
N LEU A 5 -13.72 12.11 -5.72
CA LEU A 5 -13.07 11.61 -4.52
C LEU A 5 -13.06 12.70 -3.45
N SER A 6 -13.52 12.41 -2.24
CA SER A 6 -13.53 13.35 -1.10
C SER A 6 -12.13 13.61 -0.52
N ILE A 7 -11.14 13.90 -1.37
CA ILE A 7 -9.76 14.20 -1.00
C ILE A 7 -9.60 15.73 -0.92
N PRO A 8 -9.24 16.27 0.25
CA PRO A 8 -8.94 17.70 0.42
C PRO A 8 -7.90 18.19 -0.58
N SER A 9 -8.12 19.39 -1.14
CA SER A 9 -7.24 20.00 -2.15
C SER A 9 -5.80 20.16 -1.64
N GLY A 10 -5.60 20.50 -0.35
CA GLY A 10 -4.28 20.60 0.26
C GLY A 10 -3.49 19.28 0.24
N ALA A 11 -4.15 18.17 0.57
CA ALA A 11 -3.54 16.84 0.53
C ALA A 11 -3.23 16.42 -0.92
N ALA A 12 -4.16 16.66 -1.84
CA ALA A 12 -3.97 16.38 -3.27
C ALA A 12 -2.81 17.20 -3.88
N CYS A 13 -2.70 18.49 -3.54
CA CYS A 13 -1.61 19.35 -3.99
C CYS A 13 -0.26 18.92 -3.41
N LEU A 14 -0.20 18.65 -2.10
CA LEU A 14 1.04 18.19 -1.46
C LEU A 14 1.49 16.88 -2.07
N LEU A 15 0.58 15.92 -2.28
CA LEU A 15 0.90 14.65 -2.92
C LEU A 15 1.30 14.83 -4.39
N GLY A 16 0.57 15.66 -5.13
CA GLY A 16 0.85 15.97 -6.53
C GLY A 16 2.21 16.61 -6.78
N ILE A 17 2.80 17.28 -5.78
CA ILE A 17 4.14 17.86 -5.85
C ILE A 17 5.20 16.91 -5.28
N SER A 18 4.96 16.37 -4.09
CA SER A 18 5.95 15.54 -3.38
C SER A 18 6.21 14.20 -4.06
N LEU A 19 5.20 13.58 -4.68
CA LEU A 19 5.34 12.29 -5.35
C LEU A 19 6.23 12.37 -6.61
N PRO A 20 6.04 13.31 -7.56
CA PRO A 20 6.99 13.50 -8.66
C PRO A 20 8.40 13.79 -8.17
N LEU A 21 8.56 14.61 -7.13
CA LEU A 21 9.86 14.91 -6.55
C LEU A 21 10.51 13.67 -5.92
N LEU A 22 9.74 12.79 -5.28
CA LEU A 22 10.20 11.49 -4.79
C LEU A 22 10.71 10.62 -5.94
N VAL A 23 9.92 10.49 -7.02
CA VAL A 23 10.30 9.71 -8.21
C VAL A 23 11.57 10.28 -8.85
N ILE A 24 11.65 11.60 -9.02
CA ILE A 24 12.84 12.27 -9.57
C ILE A 24 14.05 12.06 -8.65
N SER A 25 13.86 12.17 -7.33
CA SER A 25 14.94 12.02 -6.36
C SER A 25 15.51 10.59 -6.36
N GLU A 26 14.64 9.58 -6.45
CA GLU A 26 15.06 8.18 -6.46
C GLU A 26 15.64 7.77 -7.82
N HIS A 27 15.03 8.21 -8.92
CA HIS A 27 15.40 7.79 -10.27
C HIS A 27 16.59 8.59 -10.83
N ARG A 28 16.54 9.93 -10.78
CA ARG A 28 17.51 10.82 -11.44
C ARG A 28 18.57 11.34 -10.47
N SER A 29 18.15 11.96 -9.36
CA SER A 29 19.10 12.65 -8.46
C SER A 29 19.89 11.68 -7.57
N ARG A 30 19.39 10.44 -7.41
CA ARG A 30 19.96 9.41 -6.53
C ARG A 30 20.29 9.93 -5.13
N SER A 31 19.45 10.80 -4.59
CA SER A 31 19.67 11.42 -3.28
C SER A 31 18.96 10.61 -2.20
N HIS A 32 19.73 10.02 -1.28
CA HIS A 32 19.18 9.32 -0.10
C HIS A 32 18.32 10.25 0.75
N ILE A 33 18.83 11.46 1.02
CA ILE A 33 18.14 12.47 1.83
C ILE A 33 16.88 12.94 1.12
N GLY A 34 16.96 13.23 -0.18
CA GLY A 34 15.79 13.66 -0.96
C GLY A 34 14.71 12.59 -1.02
N THR A 35 15.10 11.32 -1.21
CA THR A 35 14.16 10.20 -1.19
C THR A 35 13.47 10.10 0.17
N GLY A 36 14.22 10.20 1.27
CA GLY A 36 13.65 10.20 2.62
C GLY A 36 12.66 11.35 2.85
N ILE A 37 13.05 12.58 2.52
CA ILE A 37 12.20 13.77 2.72
C ILE A 37 10.93 13.69 1.89
N PHE A 38 11.04 13.45 0.58
CA PHE A 38 9.85 13.44 -0.28
C PHE A 38 8.94 12.25 0.00
N LYS A 39 9.48 11.12 0.46
CA LYS A 39 8.67 10.01 0.95
C LYS A 39 7.87 10.43 2.17
N MET A 40 8.52 11.01 3.19
CA MET A 40 7.83 11.48 4.39
C MET A 40 6.82 12.58 4.10
N LEU A 41 7.11 13.51 3.18
CA LEU A 41 6.14 14.54 2.74
C LEU A 41 4.93 13.93 2.04
N SER A 42 5.15 12.94 1.16
CA SER A 42 4.08 12.19 0.49
C SER A 42 3.23 11.43 1.52
N SER A 43 3.87 10.84 2.55
CA SER A 43 3.17 10.15 3.63
C SER A 43 2.34 11.10 4.49
N THR A 44 2.90 12.25 4.88
CA THR A 44 2.15 13.21 5.71
C THR A 44 0.93 13.78 4.98
N ALA A 45 0.93 13.81 3.63
CA ALA A 45 -0.20 14.30 2.85
C ALA A 45 -1.51 13.56 3.16
N PHE A 46 -1.48 12.25 3.41
CA PHE A 46 -2.70 11.51 3.76
C PHE A 46 -3.14 11.72 5.23
N LEU A 47 -2.25 12.17 6.12
CA LEU A 47 -2.59 12.49 7.52
C LEU A 47 -3.18 13.89 7.69
N ILE A 48 -2.93 14.79 6.74
CA ILE A 48 -3.59 16.11 6.71
C ILE A 48 -5.11 15.94 6.66
N ILE A 49 -5.60 14.90 5.99
CA ILE A 49 -7.02 14.63 5.78
C ILE A 49 -7.77 14.40 7.10
N PRO A 50 -7.43 13.40 7.93
CA PRO A 50 -8.12 13.22 9.21
C PRO A 50 -7.93 14.38 10.18
N VAL A 51 -6.79 15.09 10.15
CA VAL A 51 -6.51 16.23 11.03
C VAL A 51 -7.35 17.45 10.69
N LEU A 52 -7.55 17.72 9.39
CA LEU A 52 -8.35 18.85 8.92
C LEU A 52 -9.83 18.52 8.76
N SER A 53 -10.22 17.25 8.91
CA SER A 53 -11.62 16.84 8.83
C SER A 53 -12.41 17.43 10.01
N SER A 54 -13.36 18.32 9.73
CA SER A 54 -14.28 18.89 10.74
C SER A 54 -15.37 17.91 11.22
N THR A 55 -15.26 16.64 10.83
CA THR A 55 -16.18 15.55 11.17
C THR A 55 -16.15 15.27 12.68
N LYS A 56 -17.30 14.95 13.27
CA LYS A 56 -17.37 14.52 14.67
C LYS A 56 -16.46 13.30 14.92
N PRO A 57 -15.83 13.19 16.10
CA PRO A 57 -15.05 12.01 16.44
C PRO A 57 -15.91 10.75 16.33
N SER A 58 -15.57 9.86 15.40
CA SER A 58 -16.23 8.56 15.22
C SER A 58 -15.22 7.42 15.35
N PRO A 59 -15.65 6.21 15.74
CA PRO A 59 -14.76 5.04 15.74
C PRO A 59 -14.12 4.79 14.37
N TYR A 60 -14.86 5.04 13.28
CA TYR A 60 -14.34 4.94 11.92
C TYR A 60 -13.19 5.92 11.66
N HIS A 61 -13.38 7.22 11.99
CA HIS A 61 -12.35 8.24 11.87
C HIS A 61 -11.08 7.83 12.64
N SER A 62 -11.24 7.36 13.87
CA SER A 62 -10.12 6.94 14.72
C SER A 62 -9.36 5.76 14.13
N LEU A 63 -10.07 4.73 13.63
CA LEU A 63 -9.45 3.55 13.05
C LEU A 63 -8.75 3.85 11.71
N ILE A 64 -9.35 4.66 10.83
CA ILE A 64 -8.66 5.09 9.59
C ILE A 64 -7.42 5.93 9.94
N SER A 65 -7.55 6.90 10.84
CA SER A 65 -6.42 7.75 11.28
C SER A 65 -5.29 6.95 11.92
N THR A 66 -5.63 5.94 12.72
CA THR A 66 -4.67 5.00 13.32
C THR A 66 -3.95 4.21 12.24
N GLY A 67 -4.66 3.71 11.22
CA GLY A 67 -4.06 3.00 10.11
C GLY A 67 -3.12 3.87 9.28
N LEU A 68 -3.49 5.13 9.03
CA LEU A 68 -2.64 6.11 8.36
C LEU A 68 -1.38 6.40 9.17
N THR A 69 -1.50 6.50 10.50
CA THR A 69 -0.35 6.70 11.39
C THR A 69 0.60 5.51 11.35
N PHE A 70 0.07 4.28 11.37
CA PHE A 70 0.89 3.08 11.19
C PHE A 70 1.56 3.03 9.82
N SER A 71 0.89 3.51 8.76
CA SER A 71 1.48 3.61 7.42
C SER A 71 2.64 4.61 7.38
N LEU A 72 2.53 5.74 8.08
CA LEU A 72 3.63 6.70 8.24
C LEU A 72 4.83 6.07 8.96
N ILE A 73 4.57 5.35 10.06
CA ILE A 73 5.62 4.63 10.81
C ILE A 73 6.28 3.58 9.90
N GLY A 74 5.49 2.82 9.15
CA GLY A 74 5.97 1.86 8.16
C GLY A 74 6.86 2.52 7.11
N ASP A 75 6.44 3.66 6.57
CA ASP A 75 7.19 4.42 5.57
C ASP A 75 8.54 4.88 6.10
N PHE A 76 8.59 5.37 7.33
CA PHE A 76 9.80 5.77 8.03
C PHE A 76 10.74 4.57 8.28
N CYS A 77 10.22 3.46 8.80
CA CYS A 77 11.00 2.25 9.08
C CYS A 77 11.55 1.58 7.80
N LEU A 78 10.89 1.75 6.65
CA LEU A 78 11.36 1.25 5.36
C LEU A 78 12.32 2.19 4.63
N ILE A 79 12.70 3.34 5.20
CA ILE A 79 13.77 4.16 4.62
C ILE A 79 15.09 3.36 4.74
N PRO A 80 15.74 3.00 3.63
CA PRO A 80 16.98 2.23 3.69
C PRO A 80 18.09 3.05 4.35
N SER A 81 19.04 2.37 4.99
CA SER A 81 20.26 3.01 5.47
C SER A 81 21.04 3.64 4.30
N ARG A 82 21.91 4.63 4.56
CA ARG A 82 22.72 5.26 3.50
C ARG A 82 23.58 4.23 2.75
N SER A 83 24.21 3.32 3.48
CA SER A 83 25.03 2.25 2.90
C SER A 83 24.18 1.34 2.02
N ASP A 84 22.99 0.91 2.48
CA ASP A 84 22.11 0.05 1.68
C ASP A 84 21.55 0.76 0.44
N PHE A 85 21.23 2.05 0.53
CA PHE A 85 20.71 2.84 -0.58
C PHE A 85 21.70 2.93 -1.76
N TYR A 86 22.98 3.17 -1.47
CA TYR A 86 24.02 3.24 -2.52
C TYR A 86 24.55 1.86 -2.94
N HIS A 87 24.60 0.88 -2.02
CA HIS A 87 25.02 -0.50 -2.35
C HIS A 87 23.98 -1.27 -3.16
N SER A 88 22.69 -1.03 -2.95
CA SER A 88 21.61 -1.69 -3.71
C SER A 88 21.67 -1.33 -5.20
N LYS A 89 22.11 -0.11 -5.53
CA LYS A 89 22.19 0.38 -6.92
C LYS A 89 23.51 0.06 -7.66
N THR A 90 24.51 -0.50 -6.98
CA THR A 90 25.84 -0.82 -7.54
C THR A 90 26.06 -2.32 -7.80
N ARG A 91 25.11 -3.21 -7.46
CA ARG A 91 25.26 -4.66 -7.69
C ARG A 91 24.96 -5.05 -9.13
N THR A 92 26.01 -5.37 -9.87
CA THR A 92 26.01 -6.23 -11.07
C THR A 92 26.17 -7.72 -10.74
N THR A 93 26.36 -8.08 -9.46
CA THR A 93 26.58 -9.47 -9.03
C THR A 93 25.53 -9.93 -8.01
N ALA A 94 25.12 -11.20 -8.19
CA ALA A 94 24.00 -11.89 -7.55
C ALA A 94 23.80 -11.55 -6.05
N PRO A 95 22.54 -11.47 -5.58
CA PRO A 95 22.23 -11.08 -4.21
C PRO A 95 22.78 -12.13 -3.23
N LYS A 96 23.67 -11.70 -2.34
CA LYS A 96 24.02 -12.41 -1.11
C LYS A 96 22.74 -12.42 -0.26
N PRO A 97 22.36 -13.56 0.35
CA PRO A 97 21.23 -13.60 1.27
C PRO A 97 21.55 -12.67 2.44
N ARG A 98 20.97 -11.47 2.43
CA ARG A 98 21.01 -10.56 3.58
C ARG A 98 19.82 -10.92 4.44
N THR A 99 20.07 -11.18 5.71
CA THR A 99 19.01 -11.22 6.71
C THR A 99 18.30 -9.86 6.69
N PRO A 100 16.96 -9.83 6.61
CA PRO A 100 16.24 -8.57 6.55
C PRO A 100 16.50 -7.78 7.84
N SER A 101 16.73 -6.47 7.74
CA SER A 101 17.03 -5.64 8.92
C SER A 101 15.84 -5.59 9.87
N LEU A 102 16.08 -5.30 11.16
CA LEU A 102 15.00 -5.13 12.14
C LEU A 102 14.04 -4.00 11.72
N SER A 103 14.58 -2.89 11.19
CA SER A 103 13.80 -1.77 10.67
C SER A 103 12.86 -2.20 9.55
N PHE A 104 13.33 -3.08 8.65
CA PHE A 104 12.50 -3.61 7.57
C PHE A 104 11.33 -4.45 8.09
N HIS A 105 11.57 -5.32 9.09
CA HIS A 105 10.50 -6.10 9.72
C HIS A 105 9.49 -5.23 10.45
N LEU A 106 9.96 -4.23 11.21
CA LEU A 106 9.09 -3.25 11.87
C LEU A 106 8.25 -2.48 10.85
N GLY A 107 8.83 -2.14 9.70
CA GLY A 107 8.11 -1.50 8.60
C GLY A 107 6.97 -2.36 8.07
N ILE A 108 7.24 -3.64 7.75
CA ILE A 108 6.20 -4.57 7.29
C ILE A 108 5.13 -4.78 8.36
N LEU A 109 5.52 -4.91 9.63
CA LEU A 109 4.57 -5.08 10.73
C LEU A 109 3.67 -3.85 10.90
N ALA A 110 4.24 -2.64 10.79
CA ALA A 110 3.47 -1.40 10.81
C ALA A 110 2.49 -1.33 9.64
N PHE A 111 2.89 -1.72 8.42
CA PHE A 111 1.96 -1.81 7.30
C PHE A 111 0.86 -2.85 7.51
N ALA A 112 1.19 -4.01 8.08
CA ALA A 112 0.19 -5.01 8.43
C ALA A 112 -0.83 -4.45 9.44
N ALA A 113 -0.35 -3.75 10.48
CA ALA A 113 -1.20 -3.09 11.47
C ALA A 113 -2.09 -2.00 10.83
N ALA A 114 -1.55 -1.25 9.86
CA ALA A 114 -2.33 -0.26 9.11
C ALA A 114 -3.52 -0.90 8.40
N HIS A 115 -3.30 -1.99 7.67
CA HIS A 115 -4.35 -2.70 6.94
C HIS A 115 -5.36 -3.35 7.88
N ILE A 116 -4.92 -3.89 9.03
CA ILE A 116 -5.83 -4.40 10.08
C ILE A 116 -6.73 -3.28 10.60
N SER A 117 -6.16 -2.09 10.81
CA SER A 117 -6.93 -0.91 11.22
C SER A 117 -7.96 -0.50 10.17
N TYR A 118 -7.61 -0.55 8.87
CA TYR A 118 -8.56 -0.32 7.78
C TYR A 118 -9.65 -1.38 7.71
N ILE A 119 -9.31 -2.66 7.88
CA ILE A 119 -10.31 -3.74 7.96
C ILE A 119 -11.29 -3.48 9.09
N ALA A 120 -10.79 -3.19 10.29
CA ALA A 120 -11.63 -2.89 11.44
C ALA A 120 -12.54 -1.68 11.18
N ALA A 121 -12.01 -0.62 10.57
CA ALA A 121 -12.80 0.55 10.19
C ALA A 121 -13.93 0.19 9.22
N LEU A 122 -13.62 -0.53 8.13
CA LEU A 122 -14.58 -0.89 7.08
C LEU A 122 -15.69 -1.83 7.58
N LEU A 123 -15.37 -2.73 8.51
CA LEU A 123 -16.35 -3.62 9.14
C LEU A 123 -17.19 -2.90 10.18
N HIS A 124 -16.58 -2.00 10.97
CA HIS A 124 -17.29 -1.23 11.97
C HIS A 124 -18.26 -0.21 11.34
N ASP A 125 -17.87 0.41 10.22
CA ASP A 125 -18.72 1.33 9.46
C ASP A 125 -19.50 0.61 8.36
N SER A 126 -20.08 -0.53 8.70
CA SER A 126 -20.93 -1.30 7.79
C SER A 126 -22.37 -1.37 8.30
N ARG A 127 -23.32 -0.96 7.45
CA ARG A 127 -24.75 -1.19 7.74
C ARG A 127 -25.10 -2.65 7.53
N GLU A 128 -24.59 -3.20 6.44
CA GLU A 128 -24.75 -4.59 6.05
C GLU A 128 -23.41 -5.11 5.52
N THR A 129 -23.08 -6.35 5.89
CA THR A 129 -21.93 -7.07 5.36
C THR A 129 -22.43 -8.28 4.58
N LEU A 130 -22.18 -8.29 3.27
CA LEU A 130 -22.49 -9.42 2.41
C LEU A 130 -21.43 -10.51 2.60
N TRP A 131 -21.58 -11.34 3.62
CA TRP A 131 -20.62 -12.38 3.99
C TRP A 131 -20.26 -13.34 2.84
N SER A 132 -21.23 -13.67 1.97
CA SER A 132 -20.96 -14.48 0.79
C SER A 132 -19.96 -13.79 -0.15
N MET A 133 -20.15 -12.49 -0.41
CA MET A 133 -19.24 -11.70 -1.24
C MET A 133 -17.88 -11.53 -0.57
N PHE A 134 -17.84 -11.34 0.75
CA PHE A 134 -16.61 -11.28 1.53
C PHE A 134 -15.77 -12.57 1.38
N ILE A 135 -16.39 -13.73 1.61
CA ILE A 135 -15.72 -15.03 1.49
C ILE A 135 -15.25 -15.28 0.04
N ILE A 136 -16.13 -15.02 -0.94
CA ILE A 136 -15.78 -15.16 -2.37
C ILE A 136 -14.59 -14.26 -2.72
N ALA A 137 -14.57 -13.01 -2.25
CA ALA A 137 -13.48 -12.08 -2.50
C ALA A 137 -12.17 -12.54 -1.86
N ILE A 138 -12.18 -13.03 -0.61
CA ILE A 138 -10.98 -13.60 0.04
C ILE A 138 -10.44 -14.78 -0.76
N VAL A 139 -11.30 -15.75 -1.10
CA VAL A 139 -10.90 -16.95 -1.85
C VAL A 139 -10.34 -16.55 -3.21
N THR A 140 -10.98 -15.61 -3.90
CA THR A 140 -10.54 -15.10 -5.20
C THR A 140 -9.17 -14.42 -5.07
N MET A 141 -8.99 -13.55 -4.08
CA MET A 141 -7.72 -12.85 -3.84
C MET A 141 -6.59 -13.83 -3.49
N LEU A 142 -6.84 -14.85 -2.68
CA LEU A 142 -5.87 -15.89 -2.38
C LEU A 142 -5.52 -16.74 -3.61
N ALA A 143 -6.51 -17.07 -4.43
CA ALA A 143 -6.30 -17.79 -5.68
C ALA A 143 -5.44 -16.97 -6.66
N ILE A 144 -5.74 -15.68 -6.81
CA ILE A 144 -4.93 -14.74 -7.61
C ILE A 144 -3.52 -14.63 -7.03
N ALA A 145 -3.36 -14.45 -5.72
CA ALA A 145 -2.05 -14.32 -5.07
C ALA A 145 -1.20 -15.59 -5.25
N LYS A 146 -1.80 -16.77 -5.15
CA LYS A 146 -1.15 -18.06 -5.45
C LYS A 146 -0.76 -18.16 -6.93
N TRP A 147 -1.66 -17.82 -7.83
CA TRP A 147 -1.41 -17.85 -9.27
C TRP A 147 -0.26 -16.90 -9.68
N LEU A 148 -0.23 -15.70 -9.12
CA LEU A 148 0.82 -14.70 -9.33
C LEU A 148 2.17 -15.11 -8.71
N GLY A 149 2.19 -16.04 -7.75
CA GLY A 149 3.41 -16.49 -7.06
C GLY A 149 3.72 -15.76 -5.76
N VAL A 150 2.78 -14.96 -5.24
CA VAL A 150 2.96 -14.23 -3.98
C VAL A 150 2.82 -15.17 -2.77
N VAL A 151 1.91 -16.13 -2.86
CA VAL A 151 1.65 -17.13 -1.82
C VAL A 151 2.28 -18.46 -2.22
N TYR A 152 3.34 -18.86 -1.51
CA TYR A 152 4.12 -20.09 -1.73
C TYR A 152 4.50 -20.33 -3.19
N PRO A 153 5.34 -19.48 -3.82
CA PRO A 153 5.72 -19.65 -5.21
C PRO A 153 6.41 -21.01 -5.42
N PRO A 154 6.01 -21.79 -6.44
CA PRO A 154 6.81 -22.91 -6.92
C PRO A 154 8.19 -22.43 -7.41
N SER A 155 9.19 -23.32 -7.34
CA SER A 155 10.59 -23.02 -7.62
C SER A 155 10.88 -22.55 -9.06
N HIS A 156 9.92 -22.67 -9.98
CA HIS A 156 10.02 -22.26 -11.39
C HIS A 156 8.80 -21.42 -11.79
N ALA A 157 9.01 -20.45 -12.68
CA ALA A 157 7.92 -19.72 -13.30
C ALA A 157 7.06 -20.64 -14.16
N SER A 158 5.75 -20.48 -14.09
CA SER A 158 4.82 -21.15 -15.01
C SER A 158 3.58 -20.30 -15.23
N ALA A 159 2.93 -20.45 -16.38
CA ALA A 159 1.67 -19.76 -16.67
C ALA A 159 0.51 -20.20 -15.72
N ARG A 160 0.65 -21.36 -15.07
CA ARG A 160 -0.32 -21.91 -14.10
C ARG A 160 0.01 -21.56 -12.64
N GLY A 161 1.18 -21.00 -12.36
CA GLY A 161 1.63 -20.65 -11.02
C GLY A 161 3.01 -20.00 -11.05
N ASN A 162 3.17 -18.94 -10.25
CA ASN A 162 4.34 -18.06 -10.31
C ASN A 162 4.47 -17.28 -11.62
N VAL A 163 3.37 -16.68 -12.08
CA VAL A 163 3.31 -15.87 -13.31
C VAL A 163 4.24 -14.64 -13.23
N LEU A 164 4.43 -14.07 -12.05
CA LEU A 164 5.33 -12.92 -11.86
C LEU A 164 6.81 -13.31 -11.73
N ASP A 165 7.13 -14.62 -11.80
CA ASP A 165 8.49 -15.16 -11.64
C ASP A 165 9.18 -14.65 -10.36
N LEU A 166 8.44 -14.75 -9.24
CA LEU A 166 8.89 -14.35 -7.92
C LEU A 166 9.75 -15.46 -7.30
N CYS A 167 10.85 -15.06 -6.68
CA CYS A 167 11.76 -15.90 -5.92
C CYS A 167 11.85 -15.36 -4.50
N ILE A 168 10.85 -15.71 -3.69
CA ILE A 168 10.77 -15.31 -2.28
C ILE A 168 11.67 -16.25 -1.45
N PRO A 169 12.65 -15.73 -0.71
CA PRO A 169 13.47 -16.54 0.20
C PRO A 169 12.58 -17.32 1.20
N GLU A 170 12.92 -18.57 1.50
CA GLU A 170 12.12 -19.45 2.38
C GLU A 170 11.70 -18.78 3.69
N GLN A 171 12.62 -18.06 4.32
CA GLN A 171 12.40 -17.34 5.58
C GLN A 171 11.37 -16.19 5.48
N MET A 172 11.16 -15.62 4.28
CA MET A 172 10.23 -14.50 4.06
C MET A 172 8.86 -14.96 3.54
N LYS A 173 8.73 -16.19 3.07
CA LYS A 173 7.46 -16.75 2.59
C LYS A 173 6.31 -16.64 3.60
N PRO A 174 6.45 -17.01 4.88
CA PRO A 174 5.34 -16.90 5.83
C PRO A 174 4.93 -15.43 6.06
N LEU A 175 5.91 -14.54 6.15
CA LEU A 175 5.68 -13.10 6.34
C LEU A 175 4.92 -12.50 5.15
N VAL A 176 5.39 -12.72 3.93
CA VAL A 176 4.77 -12.22 2.70
C VAL A 176 3.39 -12.83 2.49
N SER A 177 3.23 -14.13 2.76
CA SER A 177 1.93 -14.80 2.67
C SER A 177 0.91 -14.26 3.67
N MET A 178 1.33 -14.02 4.91
CA MET A 178 0.46 -13.43 5.93
C MET A 178 0.04 -12.00 5.54
N TYR A 179 0.99 -11.21 5.06
CA TYR A 179 0.70 -9.84 4.62
C TYR A 179 -0.24 -9.82 3.39
N ALA A 180 -0.01 -10.69 2.41
CA ALA A 180 -0.91 -10.84 1.25
C ALA A 180 -2.33 -11.26 1.67
N PHE A 181 -2.45 -12.11 2.70
CA PHE A 181 -3.74 -12.47 3.28
C PHE A 181 -4.42 -11.25 3.92
N ILE A 182 -3.71 -10.47 4.74
CA ILE A 182 -4.25 -9.26 5.38
C ILE A 182 -4.79 -8.27 4.33
N ILE A 183 -4.02 -8.01 3.27
CA ILE A 183 -4.48 -7.12 2.18
C ILE A 183 -5.68 -7.71 1.44
N GLY A 184 -5.68 -9.01 1.19
CA GLY A 184 -6.82 -9.70 0.59
C GLY A 184 -8.09 -9.55 1.43
N VAL A 185 -7.97 -9.64 2.76
CA VAL A 185 -9.08 -9.40 3.70
C VAL A 185 -9.53 -7.94 3.68
N MET A 186 -8.60 -6.97 3.61
CA MET A 186 -8.96 -5.56 3.45
C MET A 186 -9.75 -5.31 2.17
N PHE A 187 -9.28 -5.86 1.05
CA PHE A 187 -10.00 -5.73 -0.23
C PHE A 187 -11.38 -6.39 -0.16
N ALA A 188 -11.46 -7.59 0.43
CA ALA A 188 -12.73 -8.27 0.64
C ALA A 188 -13.71 -7.44 1.49
N ALA A 189 -13.24 -6.87 2.61
CA ALA A 189 -14.04 -5.98 3.44
C ALA A 189 -14.54 -4.78 2.62
N ALA A 190 -13.65 -4.15 1.84
CA ALA A 190 -13.98 -2.97 1.05
C ALA A 190 -14.99 -3.22 -0.09
N VAL A 191 -15.11 -4.45 -0.59
CA VAL A 191 -16.11 -4.80 -1.64
C VAL A 191 -17.41 -5.34 -1.08
N SER A 192 -17.39 -5.89 0.14
CA SER A 192 -18.54 -6.56 0.73
C SER A 192 -19.31 -5.74 1.75
N THR A 193 -18.76 -4.59 2.18
CA THR A 193 -19.44 -3.70 3.14
C THR A 193 -20.04 -2.48 2.46
N ALA A 194 -21.27 -2.15 2.85
CA ALA A 194 -21.90 -0.89 2.50
C ALA A 194 -21.73 0.12 3.65
N PRO A 195 -21.30 1.38 3.37
CA PRO A 195 -21.16 2.41 4.40
C PRO A 195 -22.47 2.66 5.15
N LEU A 196 -22.38 3.00 6.43
CA LEU A 196 -23.55 3.32 7.27
C LEU A 196 -24.31 4.54 6.75
N GLU A 197 -23.58 5.56 6.29
CA GLU A 197 -24.12 6.80 5.75
C GLU A 197 -23.58 7.02 4.33
N PHE A 198 -24.48 7.15 3.34
CA PHE A 198 -24.14 7.39 1.94
C PHE A 198 -23.94 8.88 1.69
N VAL A 199 -22.86 9.45 2.21
CA VAL A 199 -22.51 10.87 2.02
C VAL A 199 -21.23 11.05 1.18
N THR A 200 -20.62 9.95 0.71
CA THR A 200 -19.54 10.03 -0.28
C THR A 200 -20.10 10.24 -1.70
N PRO A 201 -19.56 11.18 -2.51
CA PRO A 201 -19.97 11.39 -3.90
C PRO A 201 -19.81 10.15 -4.79
N TRP A 202 -18.94 9.22 -4.38
CA TRP A 202 -18.67 8.00 -5.13
C TRP A 202 -18.70 6.75 -4.24
N PRO A 203 -19.68 5.84 -4.42
CA PRO A 203 -19.89 4.69 -3.54
C PRO A 203 -18.77 3.63 -3.58
N TYR A 204 -17.92 3.66 -4.61
CA TYR A 204 -16.83 2.70 -4.78
C TYR A 204 -15.48 3.19 -4.25
N GLN A 205 -15.44 4.31 -3.52
CA GLN A 205 -14.20 4.90 -3.02
C GLN A 205 -13.39 3.94 -2.13
N ARG A 206 -14.06 3.19 -1.24
CA ARG A 206 -13.45 2.16 -0.38
C ARG A 206 -12.78 1.06 -1.20
N THR A 207 -13.52 0.51 -2.17
CA THR A 207 -13.04 -0.52 -3.07
C THR A 207 -11.86 -0.04 -3.91
N LEU A 208 -11.93 1.19 -4.45
CA LEU A 208 -10.84 1.77 -5.22
C LEU A 208 -9.57 1.86 -4.37
N GLY A 209 -9.67 2.46 -3.18
CA GLY A 209 -8.52 2.62 -2.28
C GLY A 209 -7.87 1.28 -1.95
N ALA A 210 -8.67 0.28 -1.56
CA ALA A 210 -8.17 -1.07 -1.30
C ALA A 210 -7.55 -1.73 -2.54
N GLY A 211 -8.16 -1.57 -3.72
CA GLY A 211 -7.62 -2.06 -4.98
C GLY A 211 -6.28 -1.42 -5.36
N MET A 212 -6.11 -0.13 -5.06
CA MET A 212 -4.84 0.57 -5.27
C MET A 212 -3.73 0.02 -4.36
N PHE A 213 -4.03 -0.34 -3.10
CA PHE A 213 -3.06 -1.03 -2.23
C PHE A 213 -2.66 -2.40 -2.76
N VAL A 214 -3.63 -3.22 -3.16
CA VAL A 214 -3.37 -4.52 -3.79
C VAL A 214 -2.42 -4.35 -4.98
N ALA A 215 -2.73 -3.41 -5.88
CA ALA A 215 -1.94 -3.17 -7.07
C ALA A 215 -0.52 -2.66 -6.73
N SER A 216 -0.42 -1.67 -5.83
CA SER A 216 0.86 -1.16 -5.30
C SER A 216 1.74 -2.31 -4.81
N ASP A 217 1.18 -3.18 -3.98
CA ASP A 217 1.95 -4.20 -3.28
C ASP A 217 2.37 -5.34 -4.22
N LEU A 218 1.63 -5.57 -5.31
CA LEU A 218 2.09 -6.42 -6.41
C LEU A 218 3.30 -5.82 -7.13
N PHE A 219 3.34 -4.51 -7.37
CA PHE A 219 4.52 -3.85 -7.94
C PHE A 219 5.72 -3.95 -6.99
N VAL A 220 5.50 -3.74 -5.69
CA VAL A 220 6.54 -3.89 -4.66
C VAL A 220 7.06 -5.33 -4.59
N ALA A 221 6.16 -6.32 -4.58
CA ALA A 221 6.54 -7.73 -4.55
C ALA A 221 7.34 -8.14 -5.80
N LYS A 222 6.90 -7.68 -6.99
CA LYS A 222 7.62 -7.93 -8.25
C LYS A 222 9.00 -7.31 -8.25
N ASP A 223 9.15 -6.11 -7.70
CA ASP A 223 10.43 -5.43 -7.64
C ASP A 223 11.38 -6.04 -6.59
N ALA A 224 10.85 -6.44 -5.43
CA ALA A 224 11.64 -7.03 -4.35
C ALA A 224 12.05 -8.49 -4.63
N PHE A 225 11.20 -9.27 -5.29
CA PHE A 225 11.37 -10.73 -5.41
C PHE A 225 11.43 -11.25 -6.85
N GLY A 226 11.23 -10.44 -7.89
CA GLY A 226 11.28 -10.89 -9.27
C GLY A 226 12.67 -11.38 -9.69
N ARG A 227 12.75 -12.54 -10.37
CA ARG A 227 14.03 -13.17 -10.78
C ARG A 227 14.79 -12.50 -11.92
N SER A 228 14.27 -11.42 -12.51
CA SER A 228 14.82 -10.82 -13.73
C SER A 228 16.35 -10.66 -13.65
N CYS A 229 17.08 -11.41 -14.48
CA CYS A 229 18.55 -11.51 -14.51
C CYS A 229 19.27 -10.22 -14.96
N ILE A 230 18.54 -9.13 -15.14
CA ILE A 230 19.08 -7.82 -15.46
C ILE A 230 18.93 -7.00 -14.18
N PRO A 231 20.01 -6.39 -13.64
CA PRO A 231 19.89 -5.36 -12.62
C PRO A 231 19.19 -4.17 -13.28
N GLN A 232 17.87 -4.24 -13.43
CA GLN A 232 17.08 -3.17 -13.99
C GLN A 232 17.12 -2.07 -12.96
N ALA A 233 17.90 -1.03 -13.24
CA ALA A 233 17.64 0.29 -12.71
C ALA A 233 16.13 0.49 -12.74
N ARG A 234 15.49 0.54 -11.56
CA ARG A 234 14.03 0.67 -11.42
C ARG A 234 13.56 1.73 -12.41
N GLY A 235 12.86 1.27 -13.46
CA GLY A 235 12.37 2.17 -14.49
C GLY A 235 11.48 3.20 -13.83
N TRP A 236 11.63 4.48 -14.18
CA TRP A 236 10.90 5.59 -13.55
C TRP A 236 9.38 5.31 -13.47
N PHE A 237 8.84 4.63 -14.49
CA PHE A 237 7.45 4.19 -14.56
C PHE A 237 7.06 3.22 -13.46
N ARG A 238 7.91 2.23 -13.13
CA ARG A 238 7.62 1.28 -12.05
C ARG A 238 7.66 1.96 -10.68
N ILE A 239 8.61 2.88 -10.48
CA ILE A 239 8.70 3.70 -9.26
C ILE A 239 7.45 4.57 -9.12
N ALA A 240 7.09 5.28 -10.20
CA ALA A 240 5.94 6.16 -10.23
C ALA A 240 4.62 5.41 -10.02
N MET A 241 4.45 4.23 -10.63
CA MET A 241 3.25 3.41 -10.45
C MET A 241 3.18 2.83 -9.04
N GLY A 242 4.26 2.28 -8.50
CA GLY A 242 4.29 1.73 -7.15
C GLY A 242 3.96 2.79 -6.09
N TYR A 243 4.75 3.87 -6.04
CA TYR A 243 4.48 4.96 -5.09
C TYR A 243 3.17 5.67 -5.39
N GLY A 244 2.83 5.87 -6.66
CA GLY A 244 1.59 6.53 -7.05
C GLY A 244 0.37 5.77 -6.53
N LEU A 245 0.29 4.47 -6.81
CA LEU A 245 -0.81 3.63 -6.32
C LEU A 245 -0.85 3.58 -4.79
N TYR A 246 0.29 3.47 -4.12
CA TYR A 246 0.39 3.46 -2.66
C TYR A 246 -0.13 4.76 -2.04
N PHE A 247 0.49 5.90 -2.36
CA PHE A 247 0.17 7.17 -1.70
C PHE A 247 -1.20 7.71 -2.09
N TRP A 248 -1.62 7.54 -3.35
CA TRP A 248 -2.98 7.89 -3.72
C TRP A 248 -4.00 6.93 -3.12
N GLY A 249 -3.69 5.65 -2.96
CA GLY A 249 -4.53 4.69 -2.25
C GLY A 249 -4.78 5.14 -0.81
N GLN A 250 -3.72 5.58 -0.12
CA GLN A 250 -3.81 6.18 1.23
C GLN A 250 -4.70 7.42 1.24
N ALA A 251 -4.50 8.35 0.30
CA ALA A 251 -5.32 9.56 0.19
C ALA A 251 -6.80 9.24 -0.10
N VAL A 252 -7.07 8.25 -0.96
CA VAL A 252 -8.42 7.77 -1.29
C VAL A 252 -9.11 7.18 -0.07
N ILE A 253 -8.43 6.31 0.69
CA ILE A 253 -8.97 5.75 1.94
C ILE A 253 -9.17 6.85 2.98
N ALA A 254 -8.20 7.75 3.16
CA ALA A 254 -8.33 8.87 4.09
C ALA A 254 -9.51 9.78 3.74
N GLY A 255 -9.75 10.02 2.45
CA GLY A 255 -10.88 10.82 1.97
C GLY A 255 -12.25 10.21 2.31
N THR A 256 -12.33 8.91 2.61
CA THR A 256 -13.60 8.29 3.05
C THR A 256 -14.09 8.83 4.39
N ILE A 257 -13.20 9.44 5.18
CA ILE A 257 -13.55 10.15 6.42
C ILE A 257 -14.36 11.41 6.11
N CYS A 258 -13.92 12.21 5.12
CA CYS A 258 -14.54 13.50 4.81
C CYS A 258 -15.92 13.36 4.19
N GLY A 259 -16.20 12.24 3.52
CA GLY A 259 -17.51 11.94 2.97
C GLY A 259 -18.53 11.43 4.00
N GLN A 260 -18.27 11.51 5.32
CA GLN A 260 -19.24 11.09 6.33
C GLN A 260 -20.04 12.24 6.98
N TYR A 261 -19.59 13.50 6.90
CA TYR A 261 -20.36 14.63 7.44
C TYR A 261 -20.12 15.90 6.63
N THR A 262 -21.00 16.13 5.66
CA THR A 262 -21.25 17.47 5.12
C THR A 262 -22.76 17.67 5.21
N ASP A 263 -23.19 18.34 6.27
CA ASP A 263 -24.52 18.97 6.34
C ASP A 263 -24.58 20.14 5.35
#